data_AF-A0A358PXQ8-F1
#
_entry.id   AF-A0A358PXQ8-F1
#
_cell.length_a   1.000
_cell.length_b   1.000
_cell.length_c   1.000
_cell.angle_alpha   90.00
_cell.angle_beta   90.00
_cell.angle_gamma   90.00
#
_symmetry.space_group_name_H-M   'P 1'
#
loop_
_entity.id
_entity.type
_entity.pdbx_description
1 polymer ?
#
loop_
_entity_poly.entity_id
_entity_poly.type
_entity_poly.pdbx_seq_one_letter_code
_entity_poly.pdbx_strand_id
1 'polypeptide(L)'
;MESDIHGLLNEVEEIVDHGTKIPMTGKVLVDDAVIFELLDRVRAALPEEITNAKWVLKERQRILDEAQAEAQKLLDQGKTYVDKMALENEVVKQAQDYGEDIVKQAQTFAWEVKNGAVQYADEMLQHVEQSLYETLQALRKNREELNELAKEDRSRKSENVESE
;
A
#
# COMPACT_ATOMS: atom_id res chain seq x y z
N MET A 1 10.95 -59.43 -22.05
CA MET A 1 11.81 -58.59 -22.90
C MET A 1 10.89 -57.66 -23.62
N GLU A 2 10.75 -56.45 -23.10
CA GLU A 2 10.05 -55.36 -23.78
C GLU A 2 10.92 -55.04 -25.00
N SER A 3 10.49 -55.47 -26.18
CA SER A 3 11.24 -55.21 -27.41
C SER A 3 11.03 -53.75 -27.76
N ASP A 4 11.98 -52.91 -27.31
CA ASP A 4 12.13 -51.55 -27.81
C ASP A 4 12.06 -51.58 -29.34
N ILE A 5 11.24 -50.70 -29.90
CA ILE A 5 11.10 -50.57 -31.34
C ILE A 5 12.45 -50.35 -32.04
N HIS A 6 13.38 -49.67 -31.37
CA HIS A 6 14.75 -49.52 -31.84
C HIS A 6 15.48 -50.85 -31.96
N GLY A 7 15.26 -51.78 -31.02
CA GLY A 7 15.82 -53.13 -31.09
C GLY A 7 15.28 -53.93 -32.28
N LEU A 8 13.97 -53.83 -32.55
CA LEU A 8 13.34 -54.50 -33.71
C LEU A 8 13.81 -53.90 -35.05
N LEU A 9 13.99 -52.58 -35.11
CA LEU A 9 14.55 -51.90 -36.28
C LEU A 9 16.00 -52.32 -36.51
N ASN A 10 16.82 -52.40 -35.46
CA ASN A 10 18.20 -52.88 -35.56
C ASN A 10 18.27 -54.33 -36.05
N GLU A 11 17.36 -55.19 -35.61
CA GLU A 11 17.29 -56.59 -36.08
C GLU A 11 16.96 -56.66 -37.59
N VAL A 12 16.05 -55.79 -38.07
CA VAL A 12 15.79 -55.64 -39.51
C VAL A 12 17.02 -55.11 -40.26
N GLU A 13 17.72 -54.12 -39.71
CA GLU A 13 18.94 -53.56 -40.29
C GLU A 13 20.05 -54.61 -40.38
N GLU A 14 20.24 -55.44 -39.33
CA GLU A 14 21.24 -56.50 -39.30
C GLU A 14 20.98 -57.57 -40.38
N ILE A 15 19.72 -57.97 -40.56
CA ILE A 15 19.32 -58.91 -41.60
C ILE A 15 19.61 -58.36 -43.01
N VAL A 16 19.41 -57.07 -43.21
CA VAL A 16 19.68 -56.42 -44.50
C VAL A 16 21.18 -56.23 -44.74
N ASP A 17 21.97 -55.90 -43.71
CA ASP A 17 23.41 -55.64 -43.86
C ASP A 17 24.23 -56.94 -44.02
N HIS A 18 23.90 -57.97 -43.25
CA HIS A 18 24.58 -59.27 -43.22
C HIS A 18 23.91 -60.35 -44.09
N GLY A 19 22.78 -60.04 -44.71
CA GLY A 19 22.06 -60.96 -45.58
C GLY A 19 22.87 -61.38 -46.80
N THR A 20 22.47 -62.48 -47.43
CA THR A 20 23.20 -63.03 -48.58
C THR A 20 23.08 -62.09 -49.77
N LYS A 21 24.19 -61.41 -50.13
CA LYS A 21 24.23 -60.47 -51.27
C LYS A 21 24.27 -61.23 -52.59
N ILE A 22 23.42 -60.84 -53.53
CA ILE A 22 23.35 -61.44 -54.86
C ILE A 22 24.37 -60.72 -55.79
N PRO A 23 25.39 -61.42 -56.34
CA PRO A 23 26.40 -60.80 -57.18
C PRO A 23 25.80 -60.08 -58.40
N MET A 24 26.40 -58.96 -58.80
CA MET A 24 26.02 -58.16 -59.98
C MET A 24 24.62 -57.52 -59.96
N THR A 25 23.79 -57.74 -58.92
CA THR A 25 22.43 -57.16 -58.83
C THR A 25 22.26 -56.10 -57.74
N GLY A 26 23.18 -56.03 -56.78
CA GLY A 26 23.11 -55.11 -55.63
C GLY A 26 21.99 -55.45 -54.63
N LYS A 27 21.33 -56.60 -54.78
CA LYS A 27 20.21 -57.04 -53.94
C LYS A 27 20.68 -57.96 -52.82
N VAL A 28 19.94 -57.94 -51.71
CA VAL A 28 20.11 -58.85 -50.57
C VAL A 28 18.98 -59.86 -50.58
N LEU A 29 19.31 -61.15 -50.47
CA LEU A 29 18.33 -62.21 -50.31
C LEU A 29 17.92 -62.27 -48.83
N VAL A 30 16.62 -62.17 -48.58
CA VAL A 30 16.06 -62.16 -47.24
C VAL A 30 14.88 -63.13 -47.17
N ASP A 31 14.75 -63.81 -46.03
CA ASP A 31 13.61 -64.66 -45.70
C ASP A 31 12.37 -63.79 -45.45
N ASP A 32 11.33 -64.01 -46.25
CA ASP A 32 10.10 -63.22 -46.19
C ASP A 32 9.34 -63.45 -44.89
N ALA A 33 9.27 -64.70 -44.40
CA ALA A 33 8.58 -65.02 -43.14
C ALA A 33 9.21 -64.29 -41.95
N VAL A 34 10.55 -64.25 -41.88
CA VAL A 34 11.27 -63.57 -40.79
C VAL A 34 11.07 -62.04 -40.83
N ILE A 35 11.15 -61.43 -42.01
CA ILE A 35 10.93 -59.97 -42.16
C ILE A 35 9.49 -59.57 -41.87
N PHE A 36 8.51 -60.36 -42.33
CA PHE A 36 7.11 -60.07 -42.04
C PHE A 36 6.80 -60.19 -40.55
N GLU A 37 7.36 -61.19 -39.85
CA GLU A 37 7.23 -61.31 -38.40
C GLU A 37 7.82 -60.10 -37.65
N LEU A 38 9.00 -59.64 -38.05
CA LEU A 38 9.63 -58.45 -37.47
C LEU A 38 8.81 -57.18 -37.74
N LEU A 39 8.29 -57.01 -38.96
CA LEU A 39 7.41 -55.89 -39.30
C LEU A 39 6.10 -55.91 -38.52
N ASP A 40 5.52 -57.08 -38.28
CA ASP A 40 4.31 -57.23 -37.46
C ASP A 40 4.58 -56.87 -35.99
N ARG A 41 5.73 -57.28 -35.45
CA ARG A 41 6.17 -56.89 -34.11
C ARG A 41 6.41 -55.39 -34.00
N VAL A 42 7.04 -54.76 -35.00
CA VAL A 42 7.21 -53.29 -35.06
C VAL A 42 5.85 -52.59 -35.11
N ARG A 43 4.91 -53.06 -35.95
CA ARG A 43 3.56 -52.48 -36.04
C ARG A 43 2.76 -52.65 -34.75
N ALA A 44 2.99 -53.71 -33.99
CA ALA A 44 2.35 -53.93 -32.69
C ALA A 44 2.93 -53.01 -31.59
N ALA A 45 4.24 -52.76 -31.61
CA ALA A 45 4.92 -51.94 -30.60
C ALA A 45 4.81 -50.42 -30.84
N LEU A 46 4.69 -49.99 -32.10
CA LEU A 46 4.60 -48.57 -32.50
C LEU A 46 3.51 -47.76 -31.77
N PRO A 47 2.25 -48.23 -31.69
CA PRO A 47 1.16 -47.45 -31.09
C PRO A 47 1.34 -47.24 -29.59
N GLU A 48 1.92 -48.21 -28.89
CA GLU A 48 2.19 -48.16 -27.47
C GLU A 48 3.24 -47.08 -27.16
N GLU A 49 4.35 -47.08 -27.90
CA GLU A 49 5.44 -46.10 -27.73
C GLU A 49 4.98 -44.66 -27.99
N ILE A 50 4.17 -44.46 -29.03
CA ILE A 50 3.57 -43.15 -29.34
C ILE A 50 2.61 -42.70 -28.24
N THR A 51 1.86 -43.64 -27.65
CA THR A 51 0.93 -43.36 -26.54
C THR A 51 1.70 -42.97 -25.28
N ASN A 52 2.77 -43.69 -24.96
CA ASN A 52 3.67 -43.39 -23.86
C ASN A 52 4.31 -42.01 -24.02
N ALA A 53 4.84 -41.69 -25.21
CA ALA A 53 5.41 -40.37 -25.49
C ALA A 53 4.40 -39.23 -25.32
N LYS A 54 3.16 -39.40 -25.80
CA LYS A 54 2.07 -38.43 -25.59
C LYS A 54 1.72 -38.27 -24.12
N TRP A 55 1.71 -39.36 -23.36
CA TRP A 55 1.45 -39.33 -21.92
C TRP A 55 2.55 -38.55 -21.19
N VAL A 56 3.82 -38.82 -21.47
CA VAL A 56 4.96 -38.09 -20.88
C VAL A 56 4.89 -36.60 -21.17
N LEU A 57 4.55 -36.20 -22.40
CA LEU A 57 4.38 -34.79 -22.76
C LEU A 57 3.23 -34.13 -21.98
N LYS A 58 2.10 -34.83 -21.84
CA LYS A 58 0.96 -34.34 -21.06
C LYS A 58 1.31 -34.19 -19.59
N GLU A 59 2.00 -35.19 -19.04
CA GLU A 59 2.40 -35.20 -17.63
C GLU A 59 3.41 -34.09 -17.32
N ARG A 60 4.37 -33.87 -18.22
CA ARG A 60 5.28 -32.72 -18.14
C ARG A 60 4.51 -31.40 -18.09
N GLN A 61 3.52 -31.21 -18.96
CA GLN A 61 2.73 -29.98 -18.97
C GLN A 61 1.95 -29.81 -17.65
N ARG A 62 1.33 -30.89 -17.15
CA ARG A 62 0.64 -30.88 -15.86
C ARG A 62 1.56 -30.44 -14.72
N ILE A 63 2.77 -31.00 -14.65
CA ILE A 63 3.76 -30.65 -13.63
C ILE A 63 4.15 -29.17 -13.73
N LEU A 64 4.36 -28.65 -14.95
CA LEU A 64 4.71 -27.25 -15.16
C LEU A 64 3.58 -26.31 -14.71
N ASP A 65 2.33 -26.63 -15.05
CA ASP A 65 1.17 -25.83 -14.68
C ASP A 65 0.97 -25.83 -13.16
N GLU A 66 1.15 -26.99 -12.50
CA GLU A 66 1.09 -27.11 -11.04
C GLU A 66 2.20 -26.31 -10.36
N ALA A 67 3.44 -26.41 -10.85
CA ALA A 67 4.56 -25.65 -10.32
C ALA A 67 4.35 -24.13 -10.48
N GLN A 68 3.79 -23.69 -11.61
CA GLN A 68 3.45 -22.28 -11.83
C GLN A 68 2.34 -21.80 -10.88
N ALA A 69 1.29 -22.60 -10.69
CA ALA A 69 0.21 -22.28 -9.77
C ALA A 69 0.70 -22.20 -8.32
N GLU A 70 1.59 -23.12 -7.92
CA GLU A 70 2.18 -23.12 -6.57
C GLU A 70 3.12 -21.93 -6.36
N ALA A 71 3.96 -21.62 -7.35
CA ALA A 71 4.82 -20.43 -7.30
C ALA A 71 4.00 -19.14 -7.17
N GLN A 72 2.90 -19.02 -7.94
CA GLN A 72 2.00 -17.86 -7.86
C GLN A 72 1.35 -17.77 -6.48
N LYS A 73 0.85 -18.89 -5.95
CA LYS A 73 0.29 -18.96 -4.60
C LYS A 73 1.30 -18.52 -3.53
N LEU A 74 2.55 -18.94 -3.64
CA LEU A 74 3.61 -18.58 -2.70
C LEU A 74 3.94 -17.09 -2.78
N LEU A 75 3.95 -16.50 -3.98
CA LEU A 75 4.13 -15.05 -4.16
C LEU A 75 2.99 -14.26 -3.52
N ASP A 76 1.74 -14.68 -3.71
CA ASP A 76 0.58 -13.98 -3.16
C ASP A 76 0.52 -14.10 -1.61
N GLN A 77 0.90 -15.25 -1.07
CA GLN A 77 1.10 -15.44 0.37
C GLN A 77 2.22 -14.55 0.90
N GLY A 78 3.34 -14.46 0.19
CA GLY A 78 4.48 -13.60 0.55
C GLY A 78 4.11 -12.13 0.58
N LYS A 79 3.39 -11.63 -0.44
CA LYS A 79 2.87 -10.25 -0.45
C LYS A 79 1.97 -9.97 0.74
N THR A 80 1.01 -10.86 1.01
CA THR A 80 0.09 -10.73 2.16
C THR A 80 0.85 -10.71 3.49
N TYR A 81 1.90 -11.52 3.61
CA TYR A 81 2.74 -11.56 4.82
C TYR A 81 3.53 -10.26 5.00
N VAL A 82 4.10 -9.72 3.93
CA VAL A 82 4.82 -8.43 3.96
C VAL A 82 3.87 -7.28 4.33
N ASP A 83 2.68 -7.23 3.76
CA ASP A 83 1.68 -6.20 4.10
C ASP A 83 1.27 -6.27 5.58
N LYS A 84 1.08 -7.48 6.10
CA LYS A 84 0.82 -7.69 7.53
C LYS A 84 2.00 -7.26 8.40
N MET A 85 3.22 -7.67 8.04
CA MET A 85 4.43 -7.26 8.76
C MET A 85 4.66 -5.76 8.72
N ALA A 86 4.30 -5.07 7.63
CA ALA A 86 4.41 -3.62 7.53
C ALA A 86 3.45 -2.91 8.51
N LEU A 87 2.23 -3.44 8.67
CA LEU A 87 1.26 -2.95 9.64
C LEU A 87 1.63 -3.31 11.09
N GLU A 88 2.18 -4.50 11.31
CA GLU A 88 2.67 -4.96 12.61
C GLU A 88 4.05 -4.38 12.97
N ASN A 89 4.69 -3.66 12.05
CA ASN A 89 5.97 -3.04 12.33
C ASN A 89 5.76 -2.02 13.45
N GLU A 90 6.38 -2.30 14.59
CA GLU A 90 6.33 -1.48 15.80
C GLU A 90 6.64 -0.01 15.50
N VAL A 91 7.45 0.26 14.47
CA VAL A 91 7.76 1.62 13.98
C VAL A 91 6.51 2.34 13.47
N VAL A 92 5.62 1.69 12.73
CA VAL A 92 4.38 2.31 12.21
C VAL A 92 3.42 2.62 13.34
N LYS A 93 3.25 1.68 14.28
CA LYS A 93 2.42 1.89 15.47
C LYS A 93 2.97 3.02 16.34
N GLN A 94 4.28 3.01 16.60
CA GLN A 94 4.95 4.06 17.38
C GLN A 94 4.86 5.43 16.69
N ALA A 95 4.95 5.47 15.35
CA ALA A 95 4.75 6.70 14.58
C ALA A 95 3.32 7.22 14.67
N GLN A 96 2.31 6.33 14.68
CA GLN A 96 0.91 6.71 14.90
C GLN A 96 0.70 7.29 16.31
N ASP A 97 1.17 6.58 17.34
CA ASP A 97 1.08 7.02 18.73
C ASP A 97 1.76 8.40 18.91
N TYR A 98 2.95 8.58 18.35
CA TYR A 98 3.67 9.86 18.38
C TYR A 98 2.92 10.97 17.63
N GLY A 99 2.30 10.65 16.50
CA GLY A 99 1.46 11.57 15.75
C GLY A 99 0.24 12.04 16.53
N GLU A 100 -0.45 11.11 17.21
CA GLU A 100 -1.57 11.45 18.08
C GLU A 100 -1.15 12.35 19.25
N ASP A 101 0.01 12.08 19.85
CA ASP A 101 0.54 12.89 20.95
C ASP A 101 0.89 14.31 20.49
N ILE A 102 1.49 14.48 19.30
CA ILE A 102 1.73 15.81 18.71
C ILE A 102 0.40 16.56 18.54
N VAL A 103 -0.63 15.91 18.00
CA VAL A 103 -1.94 16.54 17.79
C VAL A 103 -2.56 16.97 19.12
N LYS A 104 -2.52 16.11 20.14
CA LYS A 104 -3.02 16.44 21.49
C LYS A 104 -2.27 17.63 22.08
N GLN A 105 -0.94 17.63 22.02
CA GLN A 105 -0.13 18.73 22.52
C GLN A 105 -0.43 20.05 21.79
N ALA A 106 -0.57 20.00 20.46
CA ALA A 106 -0.93 21.16 19.66
C ALA A 106 -2.32 21.71 20.02
N GLN A 107 -3.30 20.83 20.27
CA GLN A 107 -4.64 21.23 20.70
C GLN A 107 -4.63 21.87 22.09
N THR A 108 -3.92 21.29 23.06
CA THR A 108 -3.76 21.86 24.41
C THR A 108 -3.09 23.23 24.35
N PHE A 109 -1.98 23.34 23.60
CA PHE A 109 -1.28 24.60 23.43
C PHE A 109 -2.17 25.67 22.78
N ALA A 110 -2.92 25.31 21.72
CA ALA A 110 -3.85 26.23 21.07
C ALA A 110 -4.95 26.71 22.03
N TRP A 111 -5.45 25.82 22.89
CA TRP A 111 -6.45 26.16 23.90
C TRP A 111 -5.87 27.12 24.96
N GLU A 112 -4.67 26.84 25.45
CA GLU A 112 -3.96 27.71 26.41
C GLU A 112 -3.70 29.10 25.84
N VAL A 113 -3.18 29.19 24.61
CA VAL A 113 -2.93 30.45 23.92
C VAL A 113 -4.23 31.24 23.75
N LYS A 114 -5.31 30.57 23.32
CA LYS A 114 -6.61 31.22 23.14
C LYS A 114 -7.13 31.78 24.46
N ASN A 115 -7.10 31.00 25.53
CA ASN A 115 -7.60 31.45 26.82
C ASN A 115 -6.73 32.55 27.43
N GLY A 116 -5.40 32.43 27.32
CA GLY A 116 -4.47 33.47 27.74
C GLY A 116 -4.71 34.79 26.99
N ALA A 117 -4.98 34.73 25.68
CA ALA A 117 -5.31 35.91 24.89
C ALA A 117 -6.64 36.56 25.31
N VAL A 118 -7.66 35.76 25.60
CA VAL A 118 -8.95 36.26 26.09
C VAL A 118 -8.79 36.92 27.46
N GLN A 119 -8.07 36.28 28.37
CA GLN A 119 -7.84 36.82 29.71
C GLN A 119 -7.02 38.11 29.67
N TYR A 120 -5.98 38.15 28.85
CA TYR A 120 -5.21 39.38 28.63
C TYR A 120 -6.06 40.51 28.03
N ALA A 121 -6.94 40.20 27.09
CA ALA A 121 -7.85 41.20 26.52
C ALA A 121 -8.83 41.74 27.57
N ASP A 122 -9.34 40.88 28.46
CA ASP A 122 -10.23 41.27 29.55
C ASP A 122 -9.52 42.20 30.55
N GLU A 123 -8.29 41.85 30.97
CA GLU A 123 -7.46 42.69 31.83
C GLU A 123 -7.21 44.07 31.22
N MET A 124 -6.87 44.11 29.92
CA MET A 124 -6.67 45.37 29.20
C MET A 124 -7.95 46.21 29.14
N LEU A 125 -9.10 45.60 28.89
CA LEU A 125 -10.40 46.29 28.89
C LEU A 125 -10.76 46.82 30.27
N GLN A 126 -10.48 46.05 31.34
CA GLN A 126 -10.70 46.47 32.72
C GLN A 126 -9.83 47.69 33.08
N HIS A 127 -8.57 47.73 32.64
CA HIS A 127 -7.70 48.90 32.81
C HIS A 127 -8.22 50.14 32.08
N VAL A 128 -8.75 49.97 30.86
CA VAL A 128 -9.37 51.07 30.10
C VAL A 128 -10.64 51.56 30.81
N GLU A 129 -11.50 50.65 31.27
CA GLU A 129 -12.72 50.98 32.02
C GLU A 129 -12.40 51.82 33.26
N GLN A 130 -11.43 51.37 34.06
CA GLN A 130 -11.00 52.09 35.26
C GLN A 130 -10.48 53.50 34.94
N SER A 131 -9.65 53.63 33.90
CA SER A 131 -9.10 54.92 33.47
C SER A 131 -10.20 55.88 33.00
N LEU A 132 -11.19 55.38 32.26
CA LEU A 132 -12.35 56.16 31.83
C LEU A 132 -13.22 56.58 33.02
N TYR A 133 -13.41 55.70 34.00
CA TYR A 133 -14.15 56.01 35.21
C TYR A 133 -13.51 57.15 36.01
N GLU A 134 -12.19 57.09 36.23
CA GLU A 134 -11.43 58.16 36.89
C GLU A 134 -11.51 59.49 36.13
N THR A 135 -11.36 59.44 34.80
CA THR A 135 -11.48 60.62 33.94
C THR A 135 -12.87 61.24 34.01
N LEU A 136 -13.92 60.40 34.04
CA LEU A 136 -15.31 60.84 34.15
C LEU A 136 -15.61 61.45 35.53
N GLN A 137 -15.04 60.90 36.60
CA GLN A 137 -15.13 61.50 37.93
C GLN A 137 -14.47 62.87 37.98
N ALA A 138 -13.27 63.02 37.44
CA ALA A 138 -12.59 64.31 37.35
C ALA A 138 -13.40 65.34 36.54
N LEU A 139 -13.99 64.94 35.41
CA LEU A 139 -14.89 65.78 34.60
C LEU A 139 -16.13 66.23 35.38
N ARG A 140 -16.76 65.33 36.14
CA ARG A 140 -17.92 65.67 36.99
C ARG A 140 -17.55 66.70 38.04
N LYS A 141 -16.43 66.50 38.74
CA LYS A 141 -15.92 67.44 39.75
C LYS A 141 -15.63 68.82 39.13
N ASN A 142 -14.91 68.87 38.00
CA ASN A 142 -14.63 70.13 37.31
C ASN A 142 -15.92 70.87 36.89
N ARG A 143 -16.96 70.14 36.47
CA ARG A 143 -18.26 70.73 36.13
C ARG A 143 -19.01 71.26 37.35
N GLU A 144 -18.93 70.57 38.49
CA GLU A 144 -19.50 71.03 39.75
C GLU A 144 -18.83 72.32 40.21
N GLU A 145 -17.49 72.37 40.22
CA GLU A 145 -16.72 73.57 40.56
C GLU A 145 -17.06 74.77 39.66
N LEU A 146 -17.14 74.57 38.34
CA LEU A 146 -17.55 75.63 37.41
C LEU A 146 -18.98 76.13 37.65
N ASN A 147 -19.90 75.23 38.03
CA ASN A 147 -21.27 75.62 38.35
C ASN A 147 -21.35 76.41 39.66
N GLU A 148 -20.54 76.06 40.66
CA GLU A 148 -20.45 76.82 41.92
C GLU A 148 -19.88 78.21 41.68
N LEU A 149 -18.76 78.32 40.95
CA LEU A 149 -18.19 79.61 40.55
C LEU A 149 -19.21 80.47 39.78
N ALA A 150 -19.97 79.87 38.85
CA ALA A 150 -21.01 80.58 38.12
C ALA A 150 -22.22 81.00 38.98
N LYS A 151 -22.46 80.35 40.14
CA LYS A 151 -23.49 80.78 41.10
C LYS A 151 -22.97 81.94 41.96
N GLU A 152 -21.74 81.86 42.45
CA GLU A 152 -21.09 82.92 43.22
C GLU A 152 -20.95 84.23 42.43
N ASP A 153 -20.60 84.13 41.15
CA ASP A 153 -20.47 85.32 40.29
C ASP A 153 -21.82 86.00 40.04
N ARG A 154 -22.91 85.22 40.01
CA ARG A 154 -24.29 85.74 39.91
C ARG A 154 -24.76 86.38 41.22
N SER A 155 -24.44 85.81 42.38
CA SER A 155 -24.81 86.41 43.67
C SER A 155 -24.06 87.71 43.94
N ARG A 156 -22.77 87.80 43.59
CA ARG A 156 -22.01 89.07 43.66
C ARG A 156 -22.61 90.17 42.78
N LYS A 157 -23.11 89.80 41.59
CA LYS A 157 -23.70 90.76 40.66
C LYS A 157 -25.08 91.26 41.10
N SER A 158 -25.85 90.46 41.84
CA SER A 158 -27.11 90.91 42.44
C SER A 158 -26.91 91.80 43.66
N GLU A 159 -25.92 91.51 44.52
CA GLU A 159 -25.61 92.34 45.70
C GLU A 159 -25.13 93.75 45.33
N ASN A 160 -24.35 93.88 44.26
CA ASN A 160 -23.88 95.19 43.78
C ASN A 160 -25.00 96.04 43.14
N VAL A 161 -26.10 95.46 42.67
CA VAL A 161 -27.21 96.20 42.01
C VAL A 161 -28.26 96.66 43.02
N GLU A 162 -28.38 96.02 44.18
CA GLU A 162 -29.25 96.48 45.29
C GLU A 162 -28.60 97.58 46.16
N SER A 163 -27.32 97.88 45.92
CA SER A 163 -26.52 98.84 46.69
C SER A 163 -26.39 100.23 46.04
N GLU A 164 -26.95 100.42 44.84
CA GLU A 164 -27.01 101.70 44.09
C GLU A 164 -28.43 102.27 44.08
#